data_AF-A0A060CCD4-F1
#
_entry.id   AF-A0A060CCD4-F1
#
_cell.length_a   1.000
_cell.length_b   1.000
_cell.length_c   1.000
_cell.angle_alpha   90.00
_cell.angle_beta   90.00
_cell.angle_gamma   90.00
#
_symmetry.space_group_name_H-M   'P 1'
#
loop_
_entity.id
_entity.type
_entity.pdbx_description
1 polymer ?
#
loop_
_entity_poly.entity_id
_entity_poly.type
_entity_poly.pdbx_seq_one_letter_code
_entity_poly.pdbx_strand_id
1 'polypeptide(L)' 'MHEQAAGIVAGLGIADKIRLVSGKDFWHMEGLPGHEPLMLTDGPHGLRKQAGSSDHV' A
#
# COMPACT_ATOMS: atom_id res chain seq x y z
N MET A 1 -15.46 -12.52 -2.84
CA MET A 1 -14.37 -11.51 -2.77
C MET A 1 -14.56 -10.58 -1.58
N HIS A 2 -15.71 -9.89 -1.43
CA HIS A 2 -15.94 -8.98 -0.29
C HIS A 2 -15.91 -9.67 1.08
N GLU A 3 -16.43 -10.90 1.21
CA GLU A 3 -16.40 -11.65 2.48
C GLU A 3 -14.97 -11.95 2.96
N GLN A 4 -14.06 -12.31 2.05
CA GLN A 4 -12.66 -12.58 2.39
C GLN A 4 -11.96 -11.31 2.89
N ALA A 5 -12.16 -10.18 2.20
CA ALA A 5 -11.61 -8.89 2.62
C ALA A 5 -12.14 -8.48 4.00
N ALA A 6 -13.45 -8.64 4.24
CA ALA A 6 -14.05 -8.37 5.54
C ALA A 6 -13.45 -9.25 6.65
N GLY A 7 -13.23 -10.55 6.38
CA GLY A 7 -12.59 -11.46 7.32
C GLY A 7 -11.16 -11.06 7.69
N ILE A 8 -10.35 -10.65 6.70
CA ILE A 8 -9.00 -10.15 6.93
C ILE A 8 -9.04 -8.89 7.80
N VAL A 9 -9.84 -7.89 7.41
CA VAL A 9 -9.93 -6.61 8.13
C VAL A 9 -10.46 -6.80 9.56
N ALA A 10 -11.36 -7.75 9.78
CA ALA A 10 -11.85 -8.07 11.13
C ALA A 10 -10.73 -8.55 12.07
N GLY A 11 -9.72 -9.25 11.55
CA GLY A 11 -8.56 -9.74 12.31
C GLY A 11 -7.47 -8.69 12.58
N LEU A 12 -7.55 -7.49 11.99
CA LEU A 12 -6.53 -6.46 12.16
C LEU A 12 -6.74 -5.60 13.41
N GLY A 13 -5.62 -5.23 14.04
CA GLY A 13 -5.60 -4.24 15.11
C GLY A 13 -5.99 -2.84 14.61
N ILE A 14 -6.32 -1.93 15.53
CA ILE A 14 -6.69 -0.55 15.18
C ILE A 14 -5.53 0.16 14.47
N ALA A 15 -4.30 -0.01 14.95
CA ALA A 15 -3.12 0.59 14.32
C ALA A 15 -2.93 0.12 12.87
N ASP A 16 -3.11 -1.18 12.60
CA ASP A 16 -3.02 -1.74 11.25
C ASP A 16 -4.13 -1.23 10.33
N LYS A 17 -5.36 -1.08 10.85
CA LYS A 17 -6.48 -0.48 10.11
C LYS A 17 -6.21 0.97 9.74
N ILE A 18 -5.59 1.75 10.63
CA ILE A 18 -5.20 3.14 10.35
C ILE A 18 -4.09 3.17 9.28
N ARG A 19 -3.08 2.30 9.39
CA ARG A 19 -1.99 2.20 8.42
C ARG A 19 -2.51 1.90 7.01
N LEU A 20 -3.48 0.99 6.88
CA LEU A 20 -4.09 0.58 5.60
C LEU A 20 -4.67 1.73 4.75
N VAL A 21 -5.03 2.85 5.37
CA VAL A 21 -5.65 4.00 4.69
C VAL A 21 -4.65 5.13 4.44
N SER A 22 -3.35 4.83 4.49
CA SER A 22 -2.26 5.79 4.29
C SER A 22 -1.11 5.22 3.46
N GLY A 23 -0.44 6.10 2.72
CA GLY A 23 0.83 5.79 2.05
C GLY A 23 1.99 5.87 3.03
N LYS A 24 2.94 4.94 2.91
CA LYS A 24 4.24 4.98 3.60
C LYS A 24 5.17 6.03 2.99
N ASP A 25 5.12 6.12 1.66
CA ASP A 25 5.85 7.10 0.86
C ASP A 25 5.06 7.42 -0.41
N PHE A 26 5.65 8.18 -1.35
CA PHE A 26 5.02 8.59 -2.60
C PHE A 26 4.54 7.42 -3.48
N TRP A 27 5.13 6.24 -3.34
CA TRP A 27 4.93 5.10 -4.23
C TRP A 27 4.44 3.85 -3.51
N HIS A 28 4.51 3.78 -2.19
CA HIS A 28 4.18 2.57 -1.42
C HIS A 28 3.10 2.82 -0.36
N MET A 29 2.21 1.85 -0.21
CA MET A 29 1.32 1.75 0.94
C MET A 29 2.10 1.37 2.20
N GLU A 30 1.53 1.68 3.37
CA GLU A 30 2.02 1.09 4.62
C GLU A 30 1.92 -0.44 4.60
N GLY A 31 2.94 -1.09 5.15
CA GLY A 31 2.99 -2.54 5.27
C GLY A 31 2.05 -3.06 6.37
N LEU A 32 1.50 -4.25 6.13
CA LEU A 32 0.75 -5.04 7.11
C LEU A 32 1.57 -6.24 7.58
N PRO A 33 1.43 -6.68 8.85
CA PRO A 33 2.07 -7.90 9.31
C PRO A 33 1.69 -9.11 8.44
N GLY A 34 2.71 -9.84 7.96
CA GLY A 34 2.50 -11.02 7.10
C GLY A 34 2.19 -10.72 5.63
N HIS A 35 2.21 -9.45 5.20
CA HIS A 35 1.95 -9.05 3.83
C HIS A 35 2.99 -8.04 3.33
N GLU A 36 3.41 -8.22 2.08
CA GLU A 36 4.30 -7.26 1.42
C GLU A 36 3.57 -5.93 1.15
N PRO A 37 4.23 -4.77 1.32
CA PRO A 37 3.68 -3.48 0.95
C PRO A 37 3.31 -3.41 -0.53
N LEU A 38 2.22 -2.72 -0.84
CA LEU A 38 1.77 -2.50 -2.21
C LEU A 38 2.48 -1.26 -2.79
N MET A 39 3.03 -1.39 -4.00
CA MET A 39 3.52 -0.26 -4.78
C MET A 39 2.41 0.24 -5.72
N LEU A 40 2.14 1.53 -5.68
CA LEU A 40 1.31 2.26 -6.65
C LEU A 40 2.24 2.95 -7.67
N THR A 41 1.73 3.14 -8.88
CA THR A 41 2.48 3.74 -9.98
C THR A 41 1.49 4.39 -10.94
N ASP A 42 1.84 5.54 -11.50
CA ASP A 42 1.02 6.17 -12.52
C ASP A 42 1.12 5.41 -13.84
N GLY A 43 0.10 5.57 -14.69
CA GLY A 43 0.28 5.16 -16.07
C GLY A 43 -0.94 5.14 -16.98
N PRO A 44 -1.73 6.22 -17.10
CA PRO A 44 -2.81 6.21 -18.08
C PRO A 44 -2.33 5.96 -19.53
N HIS A 45 -1.02 6.14 -19.82
CA HIS A 45 -0.42 5.99 -21.16
C HIS A 45 0.94 5.26 -21.14
N GLY A 46 1.21 4.46 -20.11
CA GLY A 46 2.48 3.73 -19.95
C GLY A 46 2.95 3.70 -18.49
N LEU A 47 3.69 2.65 -18.12
CA LEU A 47 4.14 2.43 -16.74
C LEU A 47 5.17 3.49 -16.32
N ARG A 48 4.83 4.33 -15.33
CA ARG A 48 5.74 5.32 -14.73
C ARG A 48 6.21 4.85 -13.36
N LYS A 49 7.22 3.98 -13.35
CA LYS A 49 7.80 3.42 -12.13
C LYS A 49 9.15 4.05 -11.80
N GLN A 50 9.32 4.49 -10.56
CA GLN A 50 10.63 4.90 -10.05
C GLN A 50 11.46 3.65 -9.69
N ALA A 51 12.58 3.45 -10.36
CA ALA A 51 13.45 2.28 -10.16
C ALA A 51 14.57 2.50 -9.13
N GLY A 52 14.81 3.73 -8.68
CA GLY A 52 15.90 4.12 -7.80
C GLY A 52 15.49 5.13 -6.72
N SER A 53 16.50 5.70 -6.04
CA SER A 53 16.29 6.75 -5.03
C SER A 53 15.47 7.90 -5.62
N SER A 54 14.54 8.43 -4.82
CA SER A 54 13.92 9.71 -5.15
C SER A 54 15.02 10.77 -5.16
N ASP A 55 15.15 11.49 -6.28
CA ASP A 55 15.88 12.76 -6.24
C ASP A 55 15.14 13.66 -5.26
N HIS A 56 15.91 14.27 -4.36
CA HIS A 56 15.42 15.10 -3.27
C HIS A 56 14.41 16.14 -3.80
N VAL A 57 13.18 16.12 -3.27
CA VAL A 57 12.18 17.19 -3.37
C VAL A 57 11.73 17.54 -1.96
#